data_AF-A0A437D3K4-F1
#
_entry.id   AF-A0A437D3K4-F1
#
_cell.length_a   1.000
_cell.length_b   1.000
_cell.length_c   1.000
_cell.angle_alpha   90.00
_cell.angle_beta   90.00
_cell.angle_gamma   90.00
#
_symmetry.space_group_name_H-M   'P 1'
#
loop_
_entity.id
_entity.type
_entity.pdbx_description
1 polymer ?
#
loop_
_entity_poly.entity_id
_entity_poly.type
_entity_poly.pdbx_seq_one_letter_code
_entity_poly.pdbx_strand_id
1 'polypeptide(L)'
;MRARSIQEWVCYVTFICNVFDYLKVNNMPMVALVHPVYDCMMRLAQPDALKNEEEVDCLVLQLHRIGDQLEKANSQRMDELFFLLRDGFLLQEGLTSMARLLLLEILEFRAGGWMLSSTANKYYYSEISD
;
A
#
# COMPACT_ATOMS: atom_id res chain seq x y z
N MET A 1 -15.26 -11.84 -1.51
CA MET A 1 -14.93 -11.16 -2.77
C MET A 1 -13.60 -11.66 -3.32
N ARG A 2 -12.48 -11.53 -2.59
CA ARG A 2 -11.16 -12.03 -3.02
C ARG A 2 -11.15 -13.47 -3.57
N ALA A 3 -11.77 -14.42 -2.86
CA ALA A 3 -11.85 -15.82 -3.29
C ALA A 3 -12.66 -16.05 -4.59
N ARG A 4 -13.50 -15.08 -5.00
CA ARG A 4 -14.29 -15.13 -6.23
C ARG A 4 -13.55 -14.47 -7.39
N SER A 5 -13.00 -13.28 -7.15
CA SER A 5 -12.25 -12.51 -8.14
C SER A 5 -11.30 -11.56 -7.43
N ILE A 6 -10.02 -11.63 -7.81
CA ILE A 6 -8.99 -10.68 -7.33
C ILE A 6 -9.30 -9.28 -7.84
N GLN A 7 -9.67 -9.15 -9.12
CA GLN A 7 -10.05 -7.88 -9.73
C GLN A 7 -11.17 -7.17 -8.97
N GLU A 8 -12.26 -7.87 -8.64
CA GLU A 8 -13.37 -7.27 -7.88
C GLU A 8 -12.92 -6.84 -6.48
N TRP A 9 -12.00 -7.60 -5.87
CA TRP A 9 -11.45 -7.29 -4.56
C TRP A 9 -10.58 -6.03 -4.60
N VAL A 10 -9.63 -5.92 -5.53
CA VAL A 10 -8.78 -4.71 -5.65
C VAL A 10 -9.59 -3.48 -6.07
N CYS A 11 -10.65 -3.65 -6.88
CA CYS A 11 -11.60 -2.57 -7.18
C CYS A 11 -12.35 -2.11 -5.92
N TYR A 12 -12.77 -3.04 -5.05
CA TYR A 12 -13.39 -2.70 -3.78
C TYR A 12 -12.43 -1.93 -2.86
N VAL A 13 -11.17 -2.39 -2.73
CA VAL A 13 -10.15 -1.69 -1.93
C VAL A 13 -9.89 -0.29 -2.48
N THR A 14 -9.78 -0.16 -3.79
CA THR A 14 -9.59 1.14 -4.44
C THR A 14 -10.79 2.06 -4.18
N PHE A 15 -12.01 1.53 -4.25
CA PHE A 15 -13.23 2.29 -3.95
C PHE A 15 -13.25 2.78 -2.50
N ILE A 16 -12.99 1.93 -1.50
CA ILE A 16 -13.04 2.36 -0.10
C ILE A 16 -11.93 3.38 0.23
N CYS A 17 -10.75 3.24 -0.37
CA CYS A 17 -9.67 4.22 -0.23
C CYS A 17 -10.04 5.57 -0.88
N ASN A 18 -10.69 5.55 -2.04
CA ASN A 18 -11.22 6.75 -2.67
C ASN A 18 -12.28 7.44 -1.79
N VAL A 19 -13.21 6.67 -1.20
CA VAL A 19 -14.21 7.25 -0.28
C VAL A 19 -13.51 7.88 0.92
N PHE A 20 -12.51 7.21 1.50
CA PHE A 20 -11.72 7.79 2.60
C PHE A 20 -11.00 9.09 2.21
N ASP A 21 -10.43 9.15 1.01
CA ASP A 21 -9.69 10.31 0.50
C ASP A 21 -10.61 11.52 0.21
N TYR A 22 -11.74 11.29 -0.48
CA TYR A 22 -12.59 12.37 -0.97
C TYR A 22 -13.76 12.72 -0.05
N LEU A 23 -14.34 11.75 0.67
CA LEU A 23 -15.50 12.00 1.53
C LEU A 23 -15.06 12.51 2.89
N LYS A 24 -15.08 13.84 3.03
CA LYS A 24 -14.68 14.55 4.26
C LYS A 24 -15.88 15.19 4.95
N VAL A 25 -15.89 15.14 6.28
CA VAL A 25 -16.86 15.86 7.12
C VAL A 25 -16.11 16.99 7.80
N ASN A 26 -16.52 18.24 7.58
CA ASN A 26 -15.79 19.43 8.07
C ASN A 26 -14.30 19.44 7.68
N ASN A 27 -14.00 19.04 6.44
CA ASN A 27 -12.64 18.91 5.92
C ASN A 27 -11.74 17.86 6.61
N MET A 28 -12.31 17.01 7.47
CA MET A 28 -11.63 15.90 8.13
C MET A 28 -12.05 14.56 7.50
N PRO A 29 -11.14 13.59 7.34
CA PRO A 29 -11.48 12.23 6.92
C PRO A 29 -12.51 11.59 7.87
N MET A 30 -13.41 10.77 7.33
CA MET A 30 -14.36 10.04 8.15
C MET A 30 -13.64 8.98 9.00
N VAL A 31 -13.57 9.20 10.32
CA VAL A 31 -12.92 8.28 11.28
C VAL A 31 -13.48 6.85 11.18
N ALA A 32 -14.77 6.72 10.85
CA ALA A 32 -15.42 5.43 10.64
C ALA A 32 -14.78 4.57 9.54
N LEU A 33 -14.05 5.18 8.59
CA LEU A 33 -13.39 4.49 7.49
C LEU A 33 -11.93 4.14 7.77
N VAL A 34 -11.31 4.71 8.81
CA VAL A 34 -9.89 4.47 9.15
C VAL A 34 -9.64 2.98 9.37
N HIS A 35 -10.45 2.34 10.24
CA HIS A 35 -10.30 0.91 10.52
C HIS A 35 -10.56 0.02 9.29
N PRO A 36 -11.67 0.17 8.56
CA PRO A 36 -11.91 -0.57 7.32
C PRO A 36 -10.81 -0.45 6.27
N VAL A 37 -10.25 0.76 6.07
CA VAL A 37 -9.15 0.97 5.13
C VAL A 37 -7.90 0.22 5.59
N TYR A 38 -7.54 0.33 6.88
CA TYR A 38 -6.42 -0.45 7.42
C TYR A 38 -6.65 -1.95 7.30
N ASP A 39 -7.86 -2.46 7.53
CA ASP A 39 -8.14 -3.88 7.42
C ASP A 39 -7.93 -4.38 5.98
N CYS A 40 -8.25 -3.55 4.98
CA CYS A 40 -7.92 -3.81 3.58
C CYS A 40 -6.40 -3.81 3.33
N MET A 41 -5.68 -2.81 3.83
CA MET A 41 -4.21 -2.72 3.67
C MET A 41 -3.50 -3.91 4.34
N MET A 42 -3.89 -4.25 5.57
CA MET A 42 -3.36 -5.39 6.32
C MET A 42 -3.66 -6.71 5.61
N ARG A 43 -4.81 -6.82 4.92
CA ARG A 43 -5.14 -7.98 4.11
C ARG A 43 -4.26 -8.09 2.87
N LEU A 44 -4.00 -6.98 2.17
CA LEU A 44 -3.12 -6.95 1.00
C LEU A 44 -1.64 -7.19 1.38
N ALA A 45 -1.25 -6.90 2.63
CA ALA A 45 0.08 -7.16 3.15
C ALA A 45 0.30 -8.62 3.63
N GLN A 46 -0.71 -9.49 3.55
CA GLN A 46 -0.54 -10.90 3.94
C GLN A 46 0.33 -11.66 2.93
N PRO A 47 1.05 -12.71 3.36
CA PRO A 47 1.99 -13.41 2.49
C PRO A 47 1.37 -13.97 1.21
N ASP A 48 0.12 -14.44 1.26
CA ASP A 48 -0.57 -14.97 0.08
C ASP A 48 -1.00 -13.87 -0.92
N ALA A 49 -1.25 -12.66 -0.45
CA ALA A 49 -1.56 -11.50 -1.29
C ALA A 49 -0.30 -10.89 -1.89
N LEU A 50 0.81 -10.87 -1.16
CA LEU A 50 2.10 -10.37 -1.67
C LEU A 50 2.66 -11.20 -2.85
N LYS A 51 2.19 -12.43 -3.06
CA LYS A 51 2.51 -13.24 -4.25
C LYS A 51 1.70 -12.86 -5.49
N ASN A 52 0.63 -12.08 -5.32
CA ASN A 52 -0.22 -11.63 -6.39
C ASN A 52 0.14 -10.19 -6.75
N GLU A 53 0.68 -9.99 -7.94
CA GLU A 53 1.19 -8.68 -8.37
C GLU A 53 0.10 -7.61 -8.45
N GLU A 54 -1.14 -7.97 -8.82
CA GLU A 54 -2.29 -7.04 -8.88
C GLU A 54 -2.67 -6.52 -7.48
N GLU A 55 -2.55 -7.37 -6.46
CA GLU A 55 -2.79 -6.98 -5.07
C GLU A 55 -1.66 -6.10 -4.52
N VAL A 56 -0.41 -6.38 -4.89
CA VAL A 56 0.74 -5.55 -4.49
C VAL A 56 0.68 -4.17 -5.14
N ASP A 57 0.36 -4.12 -6.43
CA ASP A 57 0.15 -2.85 -7.15
C ASP A 57 -0.96 -2.02 -6.50
N CYS A 58 -2.11 -2.65 -6.19
CA CYS A 58 -3.20 -1.99 -5.49
C CYS A 58 -2.76 -1.42 -4.13
N LEU A 59 -2.06 -2.21 -3.33
CA LEU A 59 -1.55 -1.82 -2.01
C LEU A 59 -0.64 -0.59 -2.10
N VAL A 60 0.38 -0.65 -2.96
CA VAL A 60 1.37 0.43 -3.12
C VAL A 60 0.69 1.68 -3.67
N LEU A 61 -0.19 1.55 -4.66
CA LEU A 61 -0.98 2.67 -5.19
C LEU A 61 -1.81 3.36 -4.10
N GLN A 62 -2.47 2.60 -3.22
CA GLN A 62 -3.26 3.21 -2.15
C GLN A 62 -2.37 3.88 -1.10
N LEU A 63 -1.24 3.26 -0.73
CA LEU A 63 -0.30 3.86 0.22
C LEU A 63 0.33 5.15 -0.32
N HIS A 64 0.62 5.24 -1.61
CA HIS A 64 1.04 6.48 -2.26
C HIS A 64 0.02 7.60 -2.11
N ARG A 65 -1.26 7.28 -2.24
CA ARG A 65 -2.34 8.28 -2.27
C ARG A 65 -2.78 8.73 -0.88
N ILE A 66 -2.95 7.78 0.04
CA ILE A 66 -3.57 8.04 1.35
C ILE A 66 -2.69 7.67 2.54
N GLY A 67 -1.46 7.18 2.32
CA GLY A 67 -0.59 6.69 3.39
C GLY A 67 -0.30 7.72 4.47
N ASP A 68 0.10 8.94 4.10
CA ASP A 68 0.35 10.05 5.04
C ASP A 68 -0.92 10.41 5.84
N GLN A 69 -2.07 10.48 5.17
CA GLN A 69 -3.35 10.76 5.82
C GLN A 69 -3.74 9.65 6.82
N LEU A 70 -3.50 8.40 6.44
CA LEU A 70 -3.83 7.22 7.23
C LEU A 70 -2.89 7.08 8.44
N GLU A 71 -1.59 7.33 8.27
CA GLU A 71 -0.61 7.33 9.36
C GLU A 71 -0.91 8.40 10.41
N LYS A 72 -1.30 9.60 9.98
CA LYS A 72 -1.75 10.66 10.91
C LYS A 72 -2.99 10.26 11.71
N ALA A 73 -3.86 9.43 11.13
CA ALA A 73 -5.04 8.93 11.83
C ALA A 73 -4.70 7.80 12.82
N ASN A 74 -3.71 6.94 12.52
CA ASN A 74 -3.26 5.89 13.43
C ASN A 74 -1.82 5.40 13.10
N SER A 75 -0.82 6.04 13.68
CA SER A 75 0.58 5.70 13.41
C SER A 75 0.96 4.28 13.83
N GLN A 76 0.39 3.79 14.94
CA GLN A 76 0.65 2.43 15.43
C GLN A 76 0.22 1.36 14.40
N ARG A 77 -0.98 1.47 13.81
CA ARG A 77 -1.40 0.54 12.75
C ARG A 77 -0.56 0.68 11.49
N MET A 78 -0.05 1.87 11.19
CA MET A 78 0.88 2.05 10.07
C MET A 78 2.21 1.34 10.33
N ASP A 79 2.72 1.38 11.56
CA ASP A 79 3.92 0.64 11.94
C ASP A 79 3.71 -0.88 11.81
N GLU A 80 2.60 -1.41 12.33
CA GLU A 80 2.21 -2.81 12.18
C GLU A 80 2.15 -3.24 10.72
N LEU A 81 1.51 -2.43 9.86
CA LEU A 81 1.47 -2.68 8.43
C LEU A 81 2.88 -2.75 7.81
N PHE A 82 3.72 -1.77 8.11
CA PHE A 82 5.08 -1.72 7.55
C PHE A 82 6.02 -2.77 8.16
N PHE A 83 5.72 -3.34 9.33
CA PHE A 83 6.38 -4.55 9.80
C PHE A 83 6.06 -5.74 8.90
N LEU A 84 4.78 -5.95 8.55
CA LEU A 84 4.38 -7.01 7.62
C LEU A 84 5.03 -6.87 6.25
N LEU A 85 5.14 -5.64 5.72
CA LEU A 85 5.80 -5.40 4.43
C LEU A 85 7.29 -5.74 4.47
N ARG A 86 7.98 -5.42 5.57
CA ARG A 86 9.40 -5.78 5.75
C ARG A 86 9.57 -7.29 5.88
N ASP A 87 8.74 -7.94 6.68
CA ASP A 87 8.76 -9.39 6.83
C ASP A 87 8.47 -10.09 5.49
N GLY A 88 7.48 -9.61 4.74
CA GLY A 88 7.21 -10.07 3.38
C GLY A 88 8.41 -9.89 2.46
N PHE A 89 9.01 -8.69 2.43
CA PHE A 89 10.16 -8.42 1.57
C PHE A 89 11.39 -9.30 1.88
N LEU A 90 11.68 -9.51 3.18
CA LEU A 90 12.87 -10.20 3.66
C LEU A 90 12.73 -11.72 3.69
N LEU A 91 11.55 -12.23 4.11
CA LEU A 91 11.35 -13.64 4.43
C LEU A 91 10.54 -14.39 3.38
N GLN A 92 9.76 -13.69 2.55
CA GLN A 92 8.86 -14.37 1.61
C GLN A 92 9.58 -14.85 0.35
N GLU A 93 9.47 -16.15 0.11
CA GLU A 93 9.89 -16.77 -1.14
C GLU A 93 8.81 -16.61 -2.23
N GLY A 94 9.26 -16.50 -3.48
CA GLY A 94 8.38 -16.46 -4.65
C GLY A 94 7.69 -15.12 -4.93
N LEU A 95 8.21 -14.02 -4.40
CA LEU A 95 7.83 -12.67 -4.87
C LEU A 95 8.29 -12.49 -6.32
N THR A 96 7.43 -11.89 -7.16
CA THR A 96 7.84 -11.47 -8.51
C THR A 96 8.87 -10.34 -8.42
N SER A 97 9.66 -10.15 -9.48
CA SER A 97 10.63 -9.05 -9.54
C SER A 97 9.95 -7.68 -9.37
N MET A 98 8.77 -7.51 -9.99
CA MET A 98 7.98 -6.28 -9.87
C MET A 98 7.44 -6.08 -8.46
N ALA A 99 6.87 -7.12 -7.83
CA ALA A 99 6.42 -7.04 -6.44
C ALA A 99 7.56 -6.66 -5.49
N ARG A 100 8.77 -7.21 -5.70
CA ARG A 100 9.95 -6.84 -4.91
C ARG A 100 10.34 -5.38 -5.11
N LEU A 101 10.31 -4.89 -6.35
CA LEU A 101 10.63 -3.50 -6.68
C LEU A 101 9.62 -2.54 -6.03
N LEU A 102 8.32 -2.80 -6.17
CA LEU A 102 7.23 -2.02 -5.60
C LEU A 102 7.28 -2.00 -4.05
N LEU A 103 7.58 -3.15 -3.43
CA LEU A 103 7.73 -3.21 -1.97
C LEU A 103 8.95 -2.42 -1.48
N LEU A 104 10.08 -2.45 -2.20
CA LEU A 104 11.25 -1.67 -1.81
C LEU A 104 10.97 -0.17 -1.96
N GLU A 105 10.34 0.22 -3.06
CA GLU A 105 9.95 1.60 -3.34
C GLU A 105 9.05 2.15 -2.24
N ILE A 106 7.98 1.45 -1.84
CA ILE A 106 7.06 1.96 -0.82
C ILE A 106 7.70 2.00 0.58
N LEU A 107 8.64 1.09 0.88
CA LEU A 107 9.43 1.12 2.12
C LEU A 107 10.31 2.37 2.18
N GLU A 108 10.98 2.72 1.07
CA GLU A 108 11.75 3.96 0.96
C GLU A 108 10.85 5.21 0.99
N PHE A 109 9.71 5.17 0.31
CA PHE A 109 8.76 6.28 0.26
C PHE A 109 8.27 6.67 1.66
N ARG A 110 7.88 5.69 2.48
CA ARG A 110 7.52 5.97 3.88
C ARG A 110 8.73 6.45 4.70
N ALA A 111 9.90 5.84 4.52
CA ALA A 111 11.11 6.25 5.23
C ALA A 111 11.52 7.71 4.92
N GLY A 112 11.20 8.20 3.72
CA GLY A 112 11.35 9.59 3.31
C GLY A 112 10.24 10.55 3.79
N GLY A 113 9.31 10.07 4.63
CA GLY A 113 8.16 10.86 5.10
C GLY A 113 7.08 11.03 4.04
N TRP A 114 6.74 9.93 3.35
CA TRP A 114 5.81 9.90 2.21
C TRP A 114 6.27 10.76 1.04
N MET A 115 7.57 10.74 0.79
CA MET A 115 8.22 11.42 -0.33
C MET A 115 9.39 10.58 -0.84
N LEU A 116 9.51 10.45 -2.16
CA LEU A 116 10.66 9.81 -2.77
C LEU A 116 11.82 10.81 -2.91
N SER A 117 13.04 10.33 -2.66
CA SER A 117 14.24 11.09 -3.00
C SER A 117 14.42 11.18 -4.52
N SER A 118 15.17 12.18 -4.98
CA SER A 118 15.48 12.34 -6.41
C SER A 118 16.28 11.16 -6.98
N THR A 119 17.12 10.53 -6.16
CA THR A 119 17.85 9.30 -6.53
C THR A 119 16.91 8.11 -6.68
N ALA A 120 16.01 7.91 -5.70
CA ALA A 120 15.04 6.83 -5.74
C ALA A 120 14.08 6.98 -6.92
N ASN A 121 13.60 8.20 -7.18
CA ASN A 121 12.75 8.47 -8.35
C ASN A 121 13.42 8.06 -9.68
N LYS A 122 14.73 8.32 -9.81
CA LYS A 122 15.47 7.88 -10.99
C LYS A 122 15.57 6.35 -11.10
N TYR A 123 15.90 5.69 -9.99
CA TYR A 123 16.03 4.24 -9.94
C TYR A 123 14.72 3.53 -10.31
N TYR A 124 13.59 3.96 -9.74
CA TYR A 124 12.30 3.29 -9.95
C TYR A 124 11.58 3.66 -11.26
N TYR A 125 11.81 4.86 -11.81
CA TYR A 125 11.01 5.38 -12.94
C TYR A 125 11.81 5.82 -14.17
N SER A 126 13.14 5.91 -14.10
CA SER A 126 13.97 6.40 -15.22
C SER A 126 15.03 5.41 -15.71
N GLU A 127 15.34 4.37 -14.94
CA GLU A 127 16.08 3.23 -15.46
C GLU A 127 15.14 2.46 -16.40
N ILE A 128 15.21 2.81 -17.69
CA ILE A 128 14.65 1.96 -18.75
C ILE A 128 15.44 0.65 -18.66
N SER A 129 14.78 -0.40 -18.18
CA SER A 129 15.31 -1.76 -18.23
C SER A 129 15.54 -2.12 -19.70
N ASP A 130 16.80 -2.25 -20.10
CA ASP A 130 17.24 -2.78 -21.42
C ASP A 130 16.70 -4.19 -21.70
#